data_AF-A0A379FGB1-F1
#
_entry.id   AF-A0A379FGB1-F1
#
_cell.length_a   1.000
_cell.length_b   1.000
_cell.length_c   1.000
_cell.angle_alpha   90.00
_cell.angle_beta   90.00
_cell.angle_gamma   90.00
#
_symmetry.space_group_name_H-M   'P 1'
#
loop_
_entity.id
_entity.type
_entity.pdbx_description
1 polymer ?
#
loop_
_entity_poly.entity_id
_entity_poly.type
_entity_poly.pdbx_seq_one_letter_code
_entity_poly.pdbx_strand_id
1 'polypeptide(L)' 'MHVHLVFVTKYRRKIFDQDAIEKLRGYFASVCADFDVELVEMDGERDHVHLLINYPPKTGDI' A
#
# COMPACT_ATOMS: atom_id res chain seq x y z
N MET A 1 3.06 -10.94 -9.79
CA MET A 1 4.38 -10.73 -9.14
C MET A 1 4.10 -10.03 -7.83
N HIS A 2 4.51 -10.61 -6.70
CA HIS A 2 4.29 -10.01 -5.39
C HIS A 2 5.42 -9.05 -5.04
N VAL A 3 5.08 -7.85 -4.58
CA VAL A 3 6.02 -6.83 -4.14
C VAL A 3 5.61 -6.35 -2.76
N HIS A 4 6.59 -6.24 -1.86
CA HIS A 4 6.39 -5.71 -0.52
C HIS A 4 6.94 -4.28 -0.45
N LEU A 5 6.06 -3.30 -0.27
CA LEU A 5 6.40 -1.89 -0.17
C LEU A 5 6.28 -1.44 1.29
N VAL A 6 7.25 -0.64 1.74
CA VAL A 6 7.22 -0.04 3.08
C VAL A 6 7.34 1.47 2.95
N PHE A 7 6.30 2.19 3.38
CA PHE A 7 6.32 3.65 3.45
C PHE A 7 6.59 4.07 4.88
N VAL A 8 7.63 4.89 5.08
CA VAL A 8 8.04 5.35 6.40
C VAL A 8 7.82 6.85 6.49
N THR A 9 7.29 7.31 7.62
CA THR A 9 7.15 8.73 7.93
C THR A 9 8.50 9.45 7.92
N LYS A 10 8.48 10.73 7.56
CA LYS A 10 9.69 11.56 7.60
C LYS A 10 10.28 11.55 9.03
N TYR A 11 11.55 11.16 9.13
CA TYR A 11 12.27 10.98 10.40
C TYR A 11 11.67 9.91 11.35
N ARG A 12 10.91 8.94 10.83
CA ARG A 12 10.26 7.89 11.65
C ARG A 12 9.42 8.47 12.80
N ARG A 13 8.77 9.61 12.54
CA ARG A 13 7.89 10.23 13.54
C ARG A 13 6.65 9.35 13.71
N LYS A 14 6.30 9.07 14.95
CA LYS A 14 5.17 8.21 15.31
C LYS A 14 3.82 8.95 15.19
N ILE A 15 3.48 9.38 13.98
CA ILE A 15 2.33 10.25 13.66
C ILE A 15 1.12 9.50 13.11
N PHE A 16 1.27 8.24 12.71
CA PHE A 16 0.14 7.42 12.30
C PHE A 16 -0.60 6.92 13.54
N ASP A 17 -1.88 7.27 13.61
CA ASP A 17 -2.86 6.64 14.46
C ASP A 17 -3.75 5.70 13.63
N GLN A 18 -4.72 5.05 14.29
CA GLN A 18 -5.58 4.07 13.62
C GLN A 18 -6.41 4.69 12.49
N ASP A 19 -6.88 5.93 12.66
CA ASP A 19 -7.67 6.64 11.64
C ASP A 19 -6.80 6.99 10.42
N ALA A 20 -5.56 7.43 10.65
CA ALA A 20 -4.60 7.67 9.58
C ALA A 20 -4.27 6.38 8.81
N ILE A 21 -4.06 5.25 9.50
CA ILE A 21 -3.77 3.95 8.87
C ILE A 21 -4.96 3.49 8.02
N GLU A 22 -6.18 3.63 8.52
CA GLU A 22 -7.38 3.24 7.76
C GLU A 22 -7.61 4.12 6.53
N LYS A 23 -7.40 5.43 6.65
CA LYS A 23 -7.43 6.35 5.50
C LYS A 23 -6.37 5.99 4.47
N LEU A 24 -5.15 5.69 4.90
CA LEU A 24 -4.08 5.24 4.02
C LEU A 24 -4.46 3.95 3.30
N ARG A 25 -5.11 2.98 3.98
CA ARG A 25 -5.63 1.77 3.34
C ARG A 25 -6.59 2.09 2.20
N GLY A 26 -7.52 3.00 2.42
CA GLY A 26 -8.44 3.47 1.37
C GLY A 26 -7.70 4.12 0.19
N TYR A 27 -6.72 4.99 0.46
CA TYR A 27 -5.93 5.63 -0.61
C TYR A 27 -5.10 4.63 -1.40
N PHE A 28 -4.41 3.71 -0.74
CA PHE A 28 -3.61 2.70 -1.42
C PHE A 28 -4.47 1.72 -2.22
N ALA A 29 -5.65 1.33 -1.72
CA ALA A 29 -6.59 0.51 -2.47
C ALA A 29 -7.06 1.21 -3.75
N SER A 30 -7.40 2.50 -3.67
CA SER A 30 -7.77 3.31 -4.85
C SER A 30 -6.63 3.41 -5.86
N VAL A 31 -5.42 3.72 -5.40
CA VAL A 31 -4.25 3.81 -6.29
C VAL A 31 -3.90 2.45 -6.90
N CYS A 32 -4.01 1.35 -6.15
CA CYS A 32 -3.77 0.02 -6.72
C CYS A 32 -4.79 -0.27 -7.83
N ALA A 33 -6.07 0.02 -7.60
CA ALA A 33 -7.11 -0.14 -8.60
C ALA A 33 -6.86 0.68 -9.87
N ASP A 34 -6.44 1.94 -9.75
CA ASP A 34 -6.14 2.82 -10.89
C ASP A 34 -4.96 2.30 -11.76
N PHE A 35 -4.12 1.43 -11.20
CA PHE A 35 -2.93 0.87 -11.86
C PHE A 35 -3.10 -0.59 -12.28
N ASP A 36 -4.30 -1.16 -12.18
CA ASP A 36 -4.58 -2.60 -12.36
C ASP A 36 -3.69 -3.48 -11.48
N VAL A 37 -3.45 -3.04 -10.25
CA VAL A 37 -2.69 -3.73 -9.21
C VAL A 37 -3.64 -4.15 -8.09
N GLU A 38 -3.38 -5.31 -7.50
CA GLU A 38 -4.14 -5.78 -6.35
C GLU A 38 -3.40 -5.44 -5.05
N LEU A 39 -4.07 -4.74 -4.12
CA LEU A 39 -3.61 -4.61 -2.74
C LEU A 39 -4.02 -5.87 -1.98
N VAL A 40 -3.06 -6.78 -1.77
CA VAL A 40 -3.30 -8.09 -1.14
C VAL A 40 -3.40 -7.94 0.38
N GLU A 41 -2.48 -7.18 0.96
CA GLU A 41 -2.42 -6.95 2.40
C GLU A 41 -1.86 -5.56 2.69
N MET A 42 -2.31 -4.98 3.80
CA MET A 42 -1.69 -3.79 4.35
C MET A 42 -1.79 -3.82 5.86
N ASP A 43 -0.70 -3.50 6.52
CA ASP A 43 -0.62 -3.26 7.96
C ASP A 43 0.12 -1.96 8.25
N GLY A 44 -0.13 -1.38 9.42
CA GLY A 44 0.40 -0.09 9.81
C GLY A 44 0.86 -0.06 11.25
N GLU A 45 1.99 0.60 11.45
CA GLU A 45 2.54 0.98 12.74
C GLU A 45 2.63 2.50 12.83
N ARG A 46 2.95 3.02 14.00
CA ARG A 46 2.86 4.47 14.24
C ARG A 46 3.75 5.33 13.34
N ASP A 47 4.80 4.77 12.75
CA ASP A 47 5.75 5.51 11.91
C ASP A 47 5.92 4.94 10.50
N HIS A 48 5.23 3.85 10.14
CA HIS A 48 5.34 3.23 8.83
C HIS A 48 4.13 2.34 8.48
N VAL A 49 3.96 2.05 7.21
CA VAL A 49 2.95 1.08 6.70
C VAL A 49 3.61 0.10 5.74
N HIS A 50 3.18 -1.15 5.84
CA HIS A 50 3.58 -2.28 5.01
C HIS A 50 2.47 -2.60 4.04
N LEU A 51 2.79 -2.75 2.76
CA LEU A 51 1.85 -3.18 1.73
C LEU A 51 2.40 -4.41 1.05
N LEU A 52 1.57 -5.43 0.89
CA LEU A 52 1.78 -6.50 -0.06
C LEU A 52 0.88 -6.24 -1.27
N ILE A 53 1.50 -6.03 -2.43
CA ILE A 53 0.78 -5.84 -3.68
C ILE A 53 1.12 -6.94 -4.67
N ASN A 54 0.14 -7.31 -5.50
CA ASN A 54 0.32 -8.20 -6.62
C ASN A 54 0.17 -7.42 -7.92
N TYR A 55 1.25 -7.38 -8.70
CA TYR A 55 1.22 -6.93 -10.09
C TYR A 55 0.82 -8.12 -10.95
N PRO A 56 -0.42 -8.17 -11.47
CA PRO A 56 -0.75 -9.17 -12.48
C PRO A 56 0.18 -8.98 -13.68
N PRO A 57 0.60 -10.08 -14.34
CA PRO A 57 1.36 -9.96 -15.57
C PRO A 57 0.52 -9.15 -16.56
N LYS A 58 1.12 -8.10 -17.14
CA LYS A 58 0.50 -7.41 -18.27
C LYS A 58 0.42 -8.43 -19.40
N THR A 59 -0.75 -9.02 -19.60
CA THR A 59 -1.03 -9.80 -20.80
C THR A 59 -0.89 -8.79 -21.93
N GLY A 60 0.18 -8.89 -22.72
CA GLY A 60 0.35 -8.02 -23.88
C GLY A 60 -0.91 -8.12 -24.71
N ASP A 61 -1.45 -6.97 -25.14
CA ASP A 61 -2.53 -6.93 -26.11
C ASP A 61 -2.11 -7.79 -27.33
N ILE A 62 -2.78 -8.92 -27.51
CA ILE A 62 -2.68 -9.78 -28.72
C ILE A 62 -3.93 -9.54 -29.55
#